data_AF-A0A9P2BYL3-F1
#
_entry.id   AF-A0A9P2BYL3-F1
#
_cell.length_a   1.000
_cell.length_b   1.000
_cell.length_c   1.000
_cell.angle_alpha   90.00
_cell.angle_beta   90.00
_cell.angle_gamma   90.00
#
_symmetry.space_group_name_H-M   'P 1'
#
loop_
_entity.id
_entity.type
_entity.pdbx_description
1 polymer ?
#
loop_
_entity_poly.entity_id
_entity_poly.type
_entity_poly.pdbx_seq_one_letter_code
_entity_poly.pdbx_strand_id
1 'polypeptide(L)'
;MRYEAKIISENPNIEEELKIKIKDIELLCFVEEYKCSVEVGQEYIVELEMVVFDDLDIEKSTLQAKEITQLADSFAYFIRGVFHHSSKKIDSGIEVDLADEDISDFWYLENQFVALNVDRFNIDVIEKVNK
;
A
#
# COMPACT_ATOMS: atom_id res chain seq x y z
N MET A 1 0.96 1.09 8.23
CA MET A 1 -0.10 0.10 8.52
C MET A 1 0.45 -1.31 8.60
N ARG A 2 0.01 -2.13 9.57
CA ARG A 2 0.59 -3.47 9.83
C ARG A 2 -0.27 -4.61 9.26
N TYR A 3 0.37 -5.55 8.57
CA TYR A 3 -0.30 -6.65 7.85
C TYR A 3 0.43 -7.99 8.00
N GLU A 4 -0.31 -9.10 7.90
CA GLU A 4 0.27 -10.39 7.53
C GLU A 4 0.37 -10.44 6.00
N ALA A 5 1.59 -10.63 5.50
CA ALA A 5 1.89 -10.66 4.08
C ALA A 5 2.74 -11.88 3.73
N LYS A 6 2.43 -12.52 2.60
CA LYS A 6 3.26 -13.57 2.03
C LYS A 6 4.32 -12.97 1.13
N ILE A 7 5.58 -13.36 1.29
CA ILE A 7 6.65 -13.00 0.34
C ILE A 7 6.45 -13.82 -0.94
N ILE A 8 6.31 -13.14 -2.07
CA ILE A 8 6.06 -13.75 -3.38
C ILE A 8 7.35 -13.91 -4.16
N SER A 9 8.19 -12.88 -4.18
CA SER A 9 9.50 -12.91 -4.83
C SER A 9 10.39 -11.75 -4.36
N GLU A 10 11.69 -11.96 -4.43
CA GLU A 10 12.72 -10.93 -4.29
C GLU A 10 13.36 -10.68 -5.66
N ASN A 11 13.83 -9.46 -5.92
CA ASN A 11 14.60 -9.18 -7.12
C ASN A 11 16.09 -9.49 -6.89
N PRO A 12 16.71 -10.40 -7.66
CA PRO A 12 18.11 -10.76 -7.45
C PRO A 12 19.11 -9.65 -7.79
N ASN A 13 18.65 -8.57 -8.44
CA ASN A 13 19.49 -7.45 -8.86
C ASN A 13 19.21 -6.16 -8.07
N ILE A 14 18.11 -6.11 -7.31
CA ILE A 14 17.67 -4.93 -6.56
C ILE A 14 17.19 -5.41 -5.18
N GLU A 15 18.01 -5.20 -4.15
CA GLU A 15 17.75 -5.69 -2.78
C GLU A 15 16.50 -5.04 -2.17
N GLU A 16 16.25 -3.78 -2.53
CA GLU A 16 15.15 -2.97 -2.05
C GLU A 16 13.81 -3.29 -2.75
N GLU A 17 13.77 -4.25 -3.68
CA GLU A 17 12.54 -4.61 -4.39
C GLU A 17 11.97 -5.94 -3.88
N LEU A 18 10.79 -5.88 -3.27
CA LEU A 18 10.12 -7.03 -2.69
C LEU A 18 8.68 -7.13 -3.18
N LYS A 19 8.31 -8.28 -3.75
CA LYS A 19 6.92 -8.56 -4.08
C LYS A 19 6.26 -9.33 -2.95
N ILE A 20 5.17 -8.79 -2.43
CA ILE A 20 4.37 -9.39 -1.36
C ILE A 20 2.93 -9.61 -1.81
N LYS A 21 2.20 -10.40 -1.02
CA LYS A 21 0.75 -10.57 -1.14
C LYS A 21 0.07 -10.39 0.21
N ILE A 22 -0.89 -9.47 0.28
CA ILE A 22 -1.77 -9.25 1.43
C ILE A 22 -3.20 -9.55 0.98
N LYS A 23 -3.85 -10.52 1.64
CA LYS A 23 -5.13 -11.09 1.17
C LYS A 23 -4.99 -11.53 -0.30
N ASP A 24 -5.76 -10.93 -1.21
CA ASP A 24 -5.74 -11.21 -2.64
C ASP A 24 -4.99 -10.16 -3.47
N ILE A 25 -4.33 -9.19 -2.81
CA ILE A 25 -3.64 -8.07 -3.46
C ILE A 25 -2.14 -8.35 -3.47
N GLU A 26 -1.54 -8.33 -4.66
CA GLU A 26 -0.08 -8.36 -4.83
C GLU A 26 0.46 -6.93 -4.92
N LEU A 27 1.55 -6.67 -4.20
CA LEU A 27 2.24 -5.38 -4.20
C LEU A 27 3.73 -5.63 -4.43
N LEU A 28 4.29 -4.94 -5.41
CA LEU A 28 5.72 -4.61 -5.49
C LEU A 28 5.99 -3.42 -4.57
N CYS A 29 6.85 -3.61 -3.57
CA CYS A 29 7.16 -2.66 -2.52
C CYS A 29 8.66 -2.31 -2.51
N PHE A 30 8.97 -1.11 -2.05
CA PHE A 30 10.32 -0.65 -1.78
C PHE A 30 10.68 -0.97 -0.32
N VAL A 31 11.70 -1.79 -0.09
CA VAL A 31 12.11 -2.22 1.25
C VAL A 31 12.96 -1.14 1.91
N GLU A 32 12.48 -0.62 3.04
CA GLU A 32 13.25 0.30 3.88
C GLU A 32 14.08 -0.48 4.91
N GLU A 33 13.50 -1.54 5.52
CA GLU A 33 14.20 -2.36 6.50
C GLU A 33 13.79 -3.84 6.52
N TYR A 34 14.78 -4.73 6.62
CA TYR A 34 14.60 -6.14 7.01
C TYR A 34 15.00 -6.34 8.48
N LYS A 35 14.01 -6.50 9.38
CA LYS A 35 14.25 -6.80 10.81
C LYS A 35 14.47 -8.28 11.08
N CYS A 36 14.26 -9.13 10.07
CA CYS A 36 14.54 -10.55 10.08
C CYS A 36 14.86 -11.06 8.68
N SER A 37 15.41 -12.27 8.58
CA SER A 37 15.65 -12.93 7.29
C SER A 37 14.33 -13.35 6.63
N VAL A 38 14.19 -13.04 5.35
CA VAL A 38 13.03 -13.42 4.54
C VAL A 38 13.24 -14.70 3.75
N GLU A 39 12.16 -15.43 3.54
CA GLU A 39 12.10 -16.63 2.72
C GLU A 39 10.88 -16.53 1.80
N VAL A 40 11.11 -16.64 0.49
CA VAL A 40 10.03 -16.66 -0.50
C VAL A 40 9.03 -17.76 -0.20
N GLY A 41 7.75 -17.41 -0.25
CA GLY A 41 6.63 -18.30 0.01
C GLY A 41 6.20 -18.38 1.47
N GLN A 42 6.93 -17.76 2.40
CA GLN A 42 6.56 -17.68 3.82
C GLN A 42 5.79 -16.39 4.12
N GLU A 43 5.09 -16.36 5.25
CA GLU A 43 4.31 -15.22 5.72
C GLU A 43 5.02 -14.48 6.86
N TYR A 44 4.91 -13.16 6.80
CA TYR A 44 5.56 -12.23 7.71
C TYR A 44 4.58 -11.16 8.14
N ILE A 45 4.83 -10.62 9.32
CA ILE A 45 4.25 -9.37 9.74
C ILE A 45 5.07 -8.24 9.13
N VAL A 46 4.39 -7.36 8.39
CA VAL A 46 5.01 -6.24 7.67
C VAL A 46 4.32 -4.93 8.03
N GLU A 47 5.07 -3.84 7.95
CA GLU A 47 4.52 -2.49 8.05
C GLU A 47 4.63 -1.83 6.67
N LEU A 48 3.48 -1.42 6.12
CA LEU A 48 3.38 -0.71 4.85
C LEU A 48 3.14 0.77 5.09
N GLU A 49 3.86 1.59 4.34
CA GLU A 49 3.71 3.03 4.26
C GLU A 49 3.49 3.41 2.79
N MET A 50 2.53 4.31 2.55
CA MET A 50 2.30 4.86 1.22
C MET A 50 3.13 6.13 1.08
N VAL A 51 3.72 6.35 -0.09
CA VAL A 51 4.53 7.53 -0.37
C VAL A 51 4.01 8.21 -1.63
N VAL A 52 3.80 9.53 -1.53
CA VAL A 52 3.66 10.45 -2.66
C VAL A 52 4.82 11.45 -2.60
N PHE A 53 5.47 11.70 -3.73
CA PHE A 53 6.61 12.64 -3.79
C PHE A 53 6.18 14.09 -3.98
N ASP A 54 5.04 14.29 -4.64
CA ASP A 54 4.40 15.59 -4.83
C ASP A 54 3.16 15.70 -3.92
N ASP A 55 2.24 16.62 -4.25
CA ASP A 55 0.98 16.76 -3.51
C ASP A 55 0.02 15.60 -3.83
N LEU A 56 -0.56 15.00 -2.80
CA LEU A 56 -1.61 14.00 -2.94
C LEU A 56 -2.87 14.61 -3.56
N ASP A 57 -3.30 14.06 -4.69
CA ASP A 57 -4.60 14.37 -5.30
C ASP A 57 -5.59 13.22 -5.10
N ILE A 58 -6.78 13.56 -4.57
CA ILE A 58 -7.87 12.63 -4.32
C ILE A 58 -9.08 13.07 -5.13
N GLU A 59 -9.46 12.27 -6.12
CA GLU A 59 -10.62 12.53 -6.96
C GLU A 59 -11.81 11.65 -6.57
N LYS A 60 -13.02 12.18 -6.73
CA LYS A 60 -14.22 11.37 -6.58
C LYS A 60 -14.30 10.32 -7.70
N SER A 61 -14.42 9.06 -7.33
CA SER A 61 -14.62 7.97 -8.28
C SER A 61 -16.10 7.77 -8.60
N THR A 62 -16.42 7.64 -9.89
CA THR A 62 -17.75 7.20 -10.35
C THR A 62 -17.92 5.68 -10.25
N LEU A 63 -16.81 4.94 -10.16
CA LEU A 63 -16.81 3.50 -9.97
C LEU A 63 -16.74 3.17 -8.47
N GLN A 64 -17.70 2.36 -8.01
CA GLN A 64 -17.75 1.86 -6.65
C GLN A 64 -16.93 0.56 -6.52
N ALA A 65 -15.62 0.68 -6.62
CA ALA A 65 -14.68 -0.43 -6.56
C ALA A 65 -13.61 -0.20 -5.49
N LYS A 66 -13.05 -1.31 -5.01
CA LYS A 66 -11.90 -1.36 -4.10
C LYS A 66 -10.80 -2.13 -4.82
N GLU A 67 -9.77 -1.41 -5.25
CA GLU A 67 -8.71 -1.98 -6.06
C GLU A 67 -7.41 -1.20 -5.88
N ILE A 68 -6.30 -1.93 -6.00
CA ILE A 68 -4.96 -1.38 -6.09
C ILE A 68 -4.38 -1.97 -7.37
N THR A 69 -4.08 -1.12 -8.35
CA THR A 69 -3.57 -1.52 -9.66
C THR A 69 -2.18 -0.95 -9.88
N GLN A 70 -1.19 -1.82 -10.07
CA GLN A 70 0.17 -1.41 -10.39
C GLN A 70 0.20 -0.68 -11.72
N LEU A 71 0.87 0.46 -11.76
CA LEU A 71 1.05 1.26 -12.96
C LEU A 71 2.32 0.81 -13.68
N ALA A 72 2.10 0.09 -14.80
CA ALA A 72 3.17 -0.50 -15.60
C ALA A 72 4.11 -1.38 -14.76
N ASP A 73 5.38 -1.48 -15.15
CA ASP A 73 6.42 -2.20 -14.42
C ASP A 73 7.18 -1.21 -13.52
N SER A 74 6.49 -0.68 -12.51
CA SER A 74 7.01 0.34 -11.59
C SER A 74 6.48 0.17 -10.17
N PHE A 75 6.98 0.96 -9.22
CA PHE A 75 6.43 1.00 -7.86
C PHE A 75 5.12 1.78 -7.74
N ALA A 76 4.70 2.50 -8.77
CA ALA A 76 3.52 3.37 -8.70
C ALA A 76 2.22 2.57 -8.78
N TYR A 77 1.18 3.08 -8.12
CA TYR A 77 -0.15 2.46 -8.10
C TYR A 77 -1.25 3.47 -8.34
N PHE A 78 -2.30 3.00 -9.01
CA PHE A 78 -3.61 3.62 -8.99
C PHE A 78 -4.49 2.89 -7.98
N ILE A 79 -5.09 3.64 -7.06
CA ILE A 79 -5.90 3.11 -5.97
C ILE A 79 -7.33 3.60 -6.13
N ARG A 80 -8.30 2.70 -5.93
CA ARG A 80 -9.69 3.07 -5.63
C ARG A 80 -10.13 2.48 -4.31
N GLY A 81 -10.92 3.25 -3.58
CA GLY A 81 -11.45 2.79 -2.31
C GLY A 81 -12.44 3.76 -1.70
N VAL A 82 -12.90 3.43 -0.49
CA VAL A 82 -13.75 4.31 0.30
C VAL A 82 -12.85 5.19 1.15
N PHE A 83 -12.99 6.51 1.01
CA PHE A 83 -12.20 7.48 1.75
C PHE A 83 -12.84 7.82 3.10
N HIS A 84 -12.04 7.72 4.14
CA HIS A 84 -12.39 8.07 5.52
C HIS A 84 -11.45 9.18 5.99
N HIS A 85 -11.75 10.41 5.57
CA HIS A 85 -11.01 11.63 5.93
C HIS A 85 -10.83 11.74 7.45
N SER A 86 -11.87 11.46 8.23
CA SER A 86 -11.83 11.51 9.70
C SER A 86 -10.74 10.63 10.34
N SER A 87 -10.44 9.49 9.73
CA SER A 87 -9.40 8.55 10.17
C SER A 87 -8.14 8.61 9.32
N LYS A 88 -8.08 9.51 8.32
CA LYS A 88 -7.04 9.61 7.31
C LYS A 88 -6.74 8.29 6.59
N LYS A 89 -7.77 7.57 6.15
CA LYS A 89 -7.62 6.25 5.53
C LYS A 89 -8.40 6.08 4.24
N ILE A 90 -7.93 5.16 3.40
CA ILE A 90 -8.68 4.63 2.25
C ILE A 90 -8.81 3.13 2.38
N ASP A 91 -10.04 2.61 2.37
CA ASP A 91 -10.32 1.18 2.27
C ASP A 91 -10.41 0.76 0.79
N SER A 92 -9.33 0.16 0.29
CA SER A 92 -9.15 -0.33 -1.08
C SER A 92 -9.09 -1.86 -1.15
N GLY A 93 -9.61 -2.54 -0.12
CA GLY A 93 -9.45 -4.00 0.11
C GLY A 93 -8.42 -4.30 1.19
N ILE A 94 -7.45 -3.39 1.35
CA ILE A 94 -6.65 -3.16 2.56
C ILE A 94 -6.77 -1.68 2.95
N GLU A 95 -6.45 -1.34 4.19
CA GLU A 95 -6.42 0.06 4.63
C GLU A 95 -5.10 0.72 4.18
N VAL A 96 -5.20 1.81 3.42
CA VAL A 96 -4.07 2.68 3.11
C VAL A 96 -4.15 3.87 4.05
N ASP A 97 -3.06 4.15 4.76
CA ASP A 97 -2.95 5.28 5.67
C ASP A 97 -2.43 6.51 4.94
N LEU A 98 -3.03 7.66 5.24
CA LEU A 98 -2.73 8.98 4.68
C LEU A 98 -2.31 9.94 5.80
N ALA A 99 -1.84 9.42 6.94
CA ALA A 99 -1.49 10.21 8.12
C ALA A 99 -0.50 11.33 7.81
N ASP A 100 0.49 11.03 6.96
CA ASP A 100 1.61 11.89 6.59
C ASP A 100 1.27 12.87 5.46
N GLU A 101 0.10 12.72 4.83
CA GLU A 101 -0.35 13.56 3.73
C GLU A 101 -1.26 14.71 4.21
N ASP A 102 -1.19 15.86 3.54
CA ASP A 102 -2.14 16.96 3.74
C ASP A 102 -3.43 16.70 2.97
N ILE A 103 -4.44 16.19 3.69
CA ILE A 103 -5.75 15.85 3.12
C ILE A 103 -6.83 16.88 3.45
N SER A 104 -6.48 18.03 4.02
CA SER A 104 -7.43 18.97 4.63
C SER A 104 -8.49 19.49 3.66
N ASP A 105 -8.13 19.65 2.39
CA ASP A 105 -9.04 20.13 1.34
C ASP A 105 -10.06 19.06 0.89
N PHE A 106 -9.86 17.79 1.22
CA PHE A 106 -10.69 16.68 0.73
C PHE A 106 -11.80 16.25 1.70
N TRP A 107 -12.05 16.97 2.80
CA TRP A 107 -13.06 16.59 3.82
C TRP A 107 -14.46 16.30 3.25
N TYR A 108 -14.83 16.96 2.15
CA TYR A 108 -16.13 16.82 1.50
C TYR A 108 -16.31 15.45 0.80
N LEU A 109 -15.24 14.68 0.64
CA LEU A 109 -15.22 13.33 0.07
C LEU A 109 -15.40 12.22 1.13
N GLU A 110 -15.62 12.57 2.40
CA GLU A 110 -15.84 11.61 3.50
C GLU A 110 -16.90 10.55 3.15
N ASN A 111 -16.55 9.28 3.36
CA ASN A 111 -17.31 8.06 3.06
C ASN A 111 -17.72 7.90 1.58
N GLN A 112 -17.05 8.59 0.66
CA GLN A 112 -17.27 8.43 -0.78
C GLN A 112 -16.21 7.50 -1.39
N PHE A 113 -16.56 6.91 -2.53
CA PHE A 113 -15.58 6.24 -3.37
C PHE A 113 -14.69 7.29 -4.04
N VAL A 114 -13.38 7.10 -3.90
CA VAL A 114 -12.36 7.98 -4.46
C VAL A 114 -11.36 7.18 -5.30
N ALA A 115 -10.56 7.90 -6.05
CA ALA A 115 -9.38 7.40 -6.70
C ALA A 115 -8.19 8.34 -6.48
N LEU A 116 -6.98 7.78 -6.53
CA LEU A 116 -5.72 8.49 -6.34
C LEU A 116 -4.58 7.71 -7.01
N ASN A 117 -3.50 8.41 -7.32
CA ASN A 117 -2.22 7.81 -7.68
C ASN A 117 -1.25 7.95 -6.51
N VAL A 118 -0.40 6.94 -6.34
CA VAL A 118 0.68 6.95 -5.35
C VAL A 118 1.97 6.49 -6.02
N ASP A 119 3.11 7.01 -5.57
CA ASP A 119 4.39 6.75 -6.22
C ASP A 119 4.99 5.40 -5.82
N ARG A 120 4.80 5.00 -4.55
CA ARG A 120 5.26 3.70 -4.05
C ARG A 120 4.62 3.30 -2.73
N PHE A 121 4.72 2.00 -2.44
CA PHE A 121 4.57 1.48 -1.09
C PHE A 121 5.94 1.11 -0.52
N ASN A 122 6.30 1.74 0.58
CA ASN A 122 7.43 1.36 1.41
C ASN A 122 7.04 0.18 2.31
N ILE A 123 8.01 -0.68 2.62
CA ILE A 123 7.80 -1.84 3.48
C ILE A 123 8.95 -2.05 4.46
N ASP A 124 8.56 -2.30 5.72
CA ASP A 124 9.42 -2.93 6.72
C ASP A 124 8.97 -4.37 6.94
N VAL A 125 9.91 -5.32 6.90
CA VAL A 125 9.64 -6.72 7.27
C VAL A 125 10.01 -6.96 8.73
N ILE A 126 9.01 -7.19 9.59
CA ILE A 126 9.17 -7.17 11.04
C ILE A 126 9.57 -8.55 11.58
N GLU A 127 8.71 -9.55 11.39
CA GLU A 127 8.91 -10.89 11.95
C GLU A 127 8.16 -11.96 11.15
N LYS A 128 8.66 -13.20 11.18
CA LYS A 128 8.00 -14.34 10.55
C LYS A 128 6.75 -14.74 11.33
N VAL A 129 5.67 -15.03 10.62
CA VAL A 129 4.46 -15.58 11.24
C VAL A 129 4.71 -17.04 11.60
N ASN A 130 4.78 -17.33 12.90
CA ASN A 130 4.87 -18.70 13.40
C ASN A 130 3.45 -19.28 13.49
N LYS A 131 3.11 -20.21 12.58
CA LYS A 131 1.87 -20.99 12.62
C LYS A 131 2.05 -22.30 13.37
#